data_AF-K1Q3L5-F1
#
_entry.id   AF-K1Q3L5-F1
#
_cell.length_a   1.000
_cell.length_b   1.000
_cell.length_c   1.000
_cell.angle_alpha   90.00
_cell.angle_beta   90.00
_cell.angle_gamma   90.00
#
_symmetry.space_group_name_H-M   'P 1'
#
loop_
_entity.id
_entity.type
_entity.pdbx_description
1 polymer ?
#
loop_
_entity_poly.entity_id
_entity_poly.type
_entity_poly.pdbx_seq_one_letter_code
_entity_poly.pdbx_strand_id
1 'polypeptide(L)'
;MPFMRYGVFLFTIVAVVLHGQDHNEHTGTTTWSENLVLFDYYPAHNQCNYSQAIGPSICHSIKAHGRAEQHAGYLNLPTYDSLVHVHFTTNGEPLTNLQLLSCQTTGKGRVDIILNNATIAEAYNETSVWAWDWTLHELNPAQHKGTLNYTLVIVKDRKVRSYGHYWLRNIRLETTVVHHGHN
;
A
#
# COMPACT_ATOMS: atom_id res chain seq x y z
N MET A 1 -38.63 -16.39 -0.11
CA MET A 1 -37.65 -17.27 -0.78
C MET A 1 -37.62 -16.92 -2.26
N PRO A 2 -36.50 -17.05 -3.00
CA PRO A 2 -35.06 -17.01 -2.66
C PRO A 2 -34.35 -15.96 -3.59
N PHE A 3 -33.07 -15.56 -3.49
CA PHE A 3 -31.85 -16.36 -3.47
C PHE A 3 -30.68 -15.55 -2.87
N MET A 4 -30.01 -16.16 -1.89
CA MET A 4 -28.58 -15.98 -1.67
C MET A 4 -27.83 -16.39 -2.95
N ARG A 5 -26.88 -15.58 -3.40
CA ARG A 5 -25.80 -16.03 -4.28
C ARG A 5 -24.49 -15.87 -3.52
N TYR A 6 -23.95 -17.02 -3.11
CA TYR A 6 -22.55 -17.18 -2.74
C TYR A 6 -21.70 -16.84 -3.96
N GLY A 7 -21.01 -15.70 -3.92
CA GLY A 7 -19.90 -15.42 -4.82
C GLY A 7 -18.66 -16.10 -4.27
N VAL A 8 -18.37 -17.30 -4.76
CA VAL A 8 -17.08 -17.96 -4.57
C VAL A 8 -16.04 -17.08 -5.28
N PHE A 9 -15.23 -16.35 -4.52
CA PHE A 9 -14.06 -15.67 -5.06
C PHE A 9 -12.99 -16.73 -5.29
N LEU A 10 -12.82 -17.11 -6.55
CA LEU A 10 -11.70 -17.93 -7.00
C LEU A 10 -10.43 -17.06 -6.88
N PHE A 11 -9.59 -17.33 -5.88
CA PHE A 11 -8.24 -16.78 -5.86
C PHE A 11 -7.42 -17.58 -6.88
N THR A 12 -7.07 -16.95 -8.00
CA THR A 12 -6.05 -17.50 -8.90
C THR A 12 -4.70 -17.33 -8.20
N ILE A 13 -4.24 -18.38 -7.51
CA ILE A 13 -2.88 -18.46 -6.99
C ILE A 13 -1.95 -18.58 -8.20
N VAL A 14 -1.26 -17.51 -8.56
CA VAL A 14 -0.14 -17.60 -9.50
C VAL A 14 1.07 -18.05 -8.69
N ALA A 15 1.26 -19.37 -8.61
CA ALA A 15 2.51 -19.95 -8.13
C ALA A 15 3.57 -19.73 -9.21
N VAL A 16 4.49 -18.80 -8.99
CA VAL A 16 5.70 -18.71 -9.81
C VAL A 16 6.64 -19.83 -9.35
N VAL A 17 6.63 -20.95 -10.07
CA VAL A 17 7.63 -22.02 -9.91
C VAL A 17 8.90 -21.57 -10.61
N LEU A 18 9.89 -21.13 -9.83
CA LEU A 18 11.27 -21.01 -10.30
C LEU A 18 11.84 -22.43 -10.41
N HIS A 19 11.86 -22.99 -11.63
CA HIS A 19 12.61 -24.21 -11.91
C HIS A 19 14.11 -23.91 -11.93
N GLY A 20 14.75 -23.97 -10.76
CA GLY A 20 16.16 -24.30 -10.65
C GLY A 20 16.28 -25.82 -10.58
N GLN A 21 16.72 -26.46 -11.66
CA GLN A 21 17.26 -27.82 -11.58
C GLN A 21 18.64 -27.72 -10.93
N ASP A 22 18.73 -28.10 -9.66
CA ASP A 22 19.97 -28.63 -9.09
C ASP A 22 19.61 -29.78 -8.15
N HIS A 23 20.16 -30.94 -8.46
CA HIS A 23 20.18 -32.09 -7.57
C HIS A 23 20.94 -31.71 -6.30
N ASN A 24 20.29 -31.68 -5.14
CA ASN A 24 20.83 -32.23 -3.90
C ASN A 24 19.80 -32.25 -2.75
N GLU A 25 19.73 -33.43 -2.13
CA GLU A 25 19.29 -33.74 -0.75
C GLU A 25 17.88 -33.34 -0.29
N HIS A 26 17.06 -34.39 -0.10
CA HIS A 26 15.87 -34.36 0.76
C HIS A 26 16.27 -34.01 2.20
N THR A 27 16.26 -32.72 2.53
CA THR A 27 16.08 -32.25 3.91
C THR A 27 14.76 -31.49 3.97
N GLY A 28 13.80 -32.11 4.65
CA GLY A 28 12.42 -31.63 4.73
C GLY A 28 12.30 -30.40 5.61
N THR A 29 12.15 -29.24 4.96
CA THR A 29 11.30 -28.11 5.39
C THR A 29 11.14 -27.17 4.20
N THR A 30 9.99 -27.18 3.53
CA THR A 30 9.71 -26.23 2.44
C THR A 30 9.39 -24.87 3.06
N THR A 31 10.21 -23.85 2.83
CA THR A 31 9.89 -22.47 3.24
C THR A 31 9.37 -21.69 2.04
N TRP A 32 8.22 -21.03 2.17
CA TRP A 32 7.69 -20.13 1.15
C TRP A 32 7.13 -18.87 1.79
N SER A 33 7.04 -17.78 1.02
CA SER A 33 6.48 -16.51 1.49
C SER A 33 5.32 -16.07 0.62
N GLU A 34 4.32 -15.45 1.23
CA GLU A 34 3.22 -14.81 0.51
C GLU A 34 2.98 -13.40 1.03
N ASN A 35 2.55 -12.51 0.13
CA ASN A 35 2.08 -11.18 0.52
C ASN A 35 0.58 -11.23 0.79
N LEU A 36 0.19 -10.86 2.01
CA LEU A 36 -1.20 -10.68 2.39
C LEU A 36 -1.53 -9.19 2.39
N VAL A 37 -2.57 -8.84 1.64
CA VAL A 37 -3.11 -7.47 1.63
C VAL A 37 -3.78 -7.19 2.96
N LEU A 38 -3.25 -6.24 3.72
CA LEU A 38 -3.83 -5.77 4.96
C LEU A 38 -4.97 -4.78 4.68
N PHE A 39 -4.77 -3.87 3.74
CA PHE A 39 -5.84 -3.07 3.15
C PHE A 39 -5.51 -2.61 1.74
N ASP A 40 -6.55 -2.33 0.96
CA ASP A 40 -6.50 -1.72 -0.35
C ASP A 40 -7.62 -0.68 -0.45
N TYR A 41 -7.23 0.58 -0.47
CA TYR A 41 -8.13 1.71 -0.61
C TYR A 41 -8.08 2.28 -2.01
N TYR A 42 -9.25 2.38 -2.62
CA TYR A 42 -9.49 2.98 -3.91
C TYR A 42 -10.40 4.21 -3.75
N PRO A 43 -9.83 5.44 -3.63
CA PRO A 43 -10.60 6.65 -3.40
C PRO A 43 -11.60 6.94 -4.52
N ALA A 44 -11.35 6.50 -5.75
CA ALA A 44 -12.22 6.75 -6.90
C ALA A 44 -13.65 6.27 -6.74
N HIS A 45 -13.78 5.12 -6.11
CA HIS A 45 -15.05 4.43 -5.96
C HIS A 45 -15.46 4.33 -4.50
N ASN A 46 -14.75 5.06 -3.61
CA ASN A 46 -14.87 4.93 -2.17
C ASN A 46 -14.83 3.45 -1.73
N GLN A 47 -14.03 2.64 -2.44
CA GLN A 47 -13.90 1.22 -2.18
C GLN A 47 -12.74 1.03 -1.22
N CYS A 48 -12.99 0.31 -0.13
CA CYS A 48 -12.00 0.02 0.88
C CYS A 48 -12.11 -1.45 1.26
N ASN A 49 -11.12 -2.21 0.85
CA ASN A 49 -10.96 -3.60 1.25
C ASN A 49 -9.94 -3.65 2.39
N TYR A 50 -10.23 -4.45 3.41
CA TYR A 50 -9.35 -4.64 4.54
C TYR A 50 -9.41 -6.10 4.99
N SER A 51 -8.35 -6.58 5.60
CA SER A 51 -8.31 -7.88 6.24
C SER A 51 -8.70 -7.78 7.72
N GLN A 52 -8.93 -8.93 8.35
CA GLN A 52 -9.22 -9.00 9.80
C GLN A 52 -8.04 -8.51 10.67
N ALA A 53 -6.83 -8.40 10.10
CA ALA A 53 -5.63 -7.91 10.78
C ALA A 53 -5.68 -6.41 11.10
N ILE A 54 -6.39 -5.61 10.29
CA ILE A 54 -6.49 -4.14 10.46
C ILE A 54 -7.90 -3.70 10.91
N GLY A 55 -8.92 -4.45 10.51
CA GLY A 55 -10.31 -4.14 10.84
C GLY A 55 -10.93 -2.98 10.04
N PRO A 56 -12.25 -2.75 10.20
CA PRO A 56 -13.03 -1.83 9.36
C PRO A 56 -12.75 -0.34 9.58
N SER A 57 -12.14 0.03 10.71
CA SER A 57 -11.95 1.44 11.08
C SER A 57 -11.05 2.19 10.10
N ILE A 58 -10.13 1.48 9.43
CA ILE A 58 -9.22 2.08 8.44
C ILE A 58 -9.96 2.80 7.30
N CYS A 59 -11.11 2.28 6.88
CA CYS A 59 -11.86 2.87 5.77
C CYS A 59 -12.39 4.26 6.08
N HIS A 60 -12.56 4.59 7.36
CA HIS A 60 -13.02 5.90 7.83
C HIS A 60 -11.88 6.80 8.32
N SER A 61 -10.64 6.28 8.36
CA SER A 61 -9.49 7.00 8.87
C SER A 61 -8.75 7.78 7.79
N ILE A 62 -9.01 7.47 6.52
CA ILE A 62 -8.36 8.09 5.38
C ILE A 62 -8.95 9.49 5.17
N LYS A 63 -8.14 10.50 5.41
CA LYS A 63 -8.56 11.91 5.36
C LYS A 63 -7.61 12.71 4.49
N ALA A 64 -8.16 13.39 3.50
CA ALA A 64 -7.46 14.44 2.77
C ALA A 64 -7.49 15.73 3.61
N HIS A 65 -6.35 16.42 3.68
CA HIS A 65 -6.18 17.65 4.45
C HIS A 65 -5.50 18.75 3.62
N GLY A 66 -5.64 19.99 4.10
CA GLY A 66 -5.10 21.17 3.44
C GLY A 66 -5.80 21.40 2.10
N ARG A 67 -5.02 21.41 1.01
CA ARG A 67 -5.56 21.50 -0.35
C ARG A 67 -5.64 20.16 -1.07
N ALA A 68 -5.47 19.04 -0.36
CA ALA A 68 -5.74 17.74 -0.95
C ALA A 68 -7.25 17.58 -1.12
N GLU A 69 -7.68 17.16 -2.30
CA GLU A 69 -9.10 17.04 -2.63
C GLU A 69 -9.38 15.80 -3.48
N GLN A 70 -10.61 15.32 -3.43
CA GLN A 70 -11.07 14.27 -4.33
C GLN A 70 -11.50 14.92 -5.65
N HIS A 71 -10.83 14.57 -6.75
CA HIS A 71 -11.09 15.12 -8.07
C HIS A 71 -11.16 14.01 -9.12
N ALA A 72 -12.28 13.94 -9.86
CA ALA A 72 -12.51 12.96 -10.92
C ALA A 72 -12.27 11.48 -10.51
N GLY A 73 -12.54 11.16 -9.24
CA GLY A 73 -12.27 9.83 -8.71
C GLY A 73 -10.82 9.59 -8.29
N TYR A 74 -10.04 10.62 -7.98
CA TYR A 74 -8.68 10.45 -7.48
C TYR A 74 -8.43 11.39 -6.32
N LEU A 75 -7.46 11.07 -5.47
CA LEU A 75 -6.96 12.05 -4.51
C LEU A 75 -5.89 12.89 -5.20
N ASN A 76 -6.17 14.18 -5.35
CA ASN A 76 -5.25 15.15 -5.94
C ASN A 76 -4.50 15.88 -4.82
N LEU A 77 -3.17 15.87 -4.89
CA LEU A 77 -2.29 16.65 -4.04
C LEU A 77 -1.64 17.76 -4.89
N PRO A 78 -2.28 18.94 -5.01
CA PRO A 78 -1.84 19.99 -5.93
C PRO A 78 -0.66 20.85 -5.45
N THR A 79 -0.40 20.98 -4.15
CA THR A 79 0.60 21.92 -3.61
C THR A 79 1.21 21.43 -2.30
N TYR A 80 2.29 22.07 -1.84
CA TYR A 80 3.12 21.70 -0.67
C TYR A 80 2.43 21.58 0.71
N ASP A 81 1.15 21.93 0.82
CA ASP A 81 0.33 21.74 2.04
C ASP A 81 -0.79 20.70 1.83
N SER A 82 -0.80 20.03 0.67
CA SER A 82 -1.74 18.96 0.36
C SER A 82 -1.22 17.64 0.92
N LEU A 83 -2.02 16.99 1.76
CA LEU A 83 -1.64 15.71 2.36
C LEU A 83 -2.82 14.78 2.58
N VAL A 84 -2.51 13.49 2.67
CA VAL A 84 -3.43 12.41 3.02
C VAL A 84 -2.94 11.77 4.31
N HIS A 85 -3.81 11.69 5.30
CA HIS A 85 -3.60 10.94 6.54
C HIS A 85 -4.37 9.63 6.50
N VAL A 86 -3.72 8.57 6.94
CA VAL A 86 -4.35 7.27 7.17
C VAL A 86 -3.93 6.79 8.55
N HIS A 87 -4.91 6.56 9.43
CA HIS A 87 -4.67 6.01 10.75
C HIS A 87 -5.18 4.58 10.82
N PHE A 88 -4.37 3.66 11.26
CA PHE A 88 -4.79 2.27 11.35
C PHE A 88 -4.11 1.55 12.49
N THR A 89 -4.75 0.48 12.94
CA THR A 89 -4.22 -0.40 13.98
C THR A 89 -4.06 -1.77 13.36
N THR A 90 -2.93 -2.43 13.57
CA THR A 90 -2.74 -3.84 13.22
C THR A 90 -2.87 -4.71 14.46
N ASN A 91 -3.08 -6.02 14.31
CA ASN A 91 -3.05 -6.99 15.40
C ASN A 91 -1.61 -7.47 15.71
N GLY A 92 -0.59 -6.74 15.25
CA GLY A 92 0.83 -7.06 15.45
C GLY A 92 1.52 -7.59 14.19
N GLU A 93 0.83 -7.67 13.07
CA GLU A 93 1.42 -8.06 11.79
C GLU A 93 2.49 -7.04 11.36
N PRO A 94 3.65 -7.52 10.86
CA PRO A 94 4.69 -6.64 10.34
C PRO A 94 4.23 -5.96 9.05
N LEU A 95 4.47 -4.66 8.92
CA LEU A 95 4.27 -3.97 7.66
C LEU A 95 5.50 -4.18 6.78
N THR A 96 5.32 -4.74 5.58
CA THR A 96 6.42 -5.05 4.66
C THR A 96 6.37 -4.25 3.38
N ASN A 97 5.18 -3.96 2.85
CA ASN A 97 5.04 -3.26 1.57
C ASN A 97 3.94 -2.21 1.64
N LEU A 98 4.26 -0.98 1.24
CA LEU A 98 3.29 0.05 0.88
C LEU A 98 3.33 0.25 -0.64
N GLN A 99 2.21 0.03 -1.31
CA GLN A 99 2.07 0.25 -2.75
C GLN A 99 1.12 1.41 -3.01
N LEU A 100 1.56 2.36 -3.82
CA LEU A 100 0.75 3.50 -4.25
C LEU A 100 0.55 3.43 -5.77
N LEU A 101 -0.70 3.39 -6.22
CA LEU A 101 -1.02 3.60 -7.64
C LEU A 101 -1.18 5.09 -7.85
N SER A 102 -0.26 5.70 -8.60
CA SER A 102 -0.23 7.15 -8.75
C SER A 102 0.16 7.58 -10.15
N CYS A 103 -0.11 8.85 -10.48
CA CYS A 103 0.38 9.49 -11.70
C CYS A 103 0.64 10.98 -11.46
N GLN A 104 1.30 11.61 -12.44
CA GLN A 104 1.54 13.06 -12.47
C GLN A 104 0.84 13.64 -13.70
N THR A 105 0.23 14.82 -13.60
CA THR A 105 -0.47 15.42 -14.75
C THR A 105 0.30 16.52 -15.45
N THR A 106 1.33 17.09 -14.82
CA THR A 106 2.30 18.02 -15.45
C THR A 106 3.32 18.46 -14.39
N GLY A 107 4.62 18.54 -14.74
CA GLY A 107 5.68 18.92 -13.81
C GLY A 107 6.22 17.76 -12.97
N LYS A 108 7.15 18.04 -12.04
CA LYS A 108 7.70 17.07 -11.09
C LYS A 108 6.80 17.04 -9.87
N GLY A 109 5.86 16.12 -9.73
CA GLY A 109 5.00 16.01 -8.54
C GLY A 109 5.65 15.18 -7.42
N ARG A 110 6.44 15.79 -6.52
CA ARG A 110 7.14 15.07 -5.43
C ARG A 110 6.22 14.87 -4.22
N VAL A 111 6.16 13.66 -3.68
CA VAL A 111 5.55 13.42 -2.35
C VAL A 111 6.56 12.83 -1.38
N ASP A 112 6.45 13.23 -0.12
CA ASP A 112 7.10 12.59 1.01
C ASP A 112 6.11 11.62 1.65
N ILE A 113 6.55 10.38 1.86
CA ILE A 113 5.76 9.34 2.49
C ILE A 113 6.35 9.09 3.87
N ILE A 114 5.52 9.24 4.89
CA ILE A 114 5.91 9.22 6.29
C ILE A 114 5.07 8.19 7.00
N LEU A 115 5.71 7.27 7.72
CA LEU A 115 5.04 6.28 8.56
C LEU A 115 5.53 6.49 10.00
N ASN A 116 4.60 6.77 10.92
CA ASN A 116 4.92 7.04 12.33
C ASN A 116 6.05 8.06 12.52
N ASN A 117 5.95 9.18 11.80
CA ASN A 117 6.91 10.29 11.81
C ASN A 117 8.30 9.97 11.20
N ALA A 118 8.52 8.77 10.67
CA ALA A 118 9.71 8.42 9.89
C ALA A 118 9.44 8.56 8.39
N THR A 119 10.26 9.31 7.67
CA THR A 119 10.20 9.35 6.19
C THR A 119 10.66 8.01 5.64
N ILE A 120 9.76 7.27 5.00
CA ILE A 120 10.05 5.96 4.41
C ILE A 120 10.43 6.07 2.93
N ALA A 121 9.91 7.09 2.23
CA ALA A 121 10.27 7.37 0.86
C ALA A 121 10.07 8.84 0.52
N GLU A 122 10.91 9.32 -0.38
CA GLU A 122 10.70 10.57 -1.11
C GLU A 122 10.44 10.18 -2.56
N ALA A 123 9.16 10.09 -2.95
CA ALA A 123 8.82 9.71 -4.31
C ALA A 123 9.12 10.91 -5.22
N TYR A 124 10.33 10.91 -5.80
CA TYR A 124 10.88 12.03 -6.57
C TYR A 124 10.98 11.76 -8.08
N ASN A 125 10.94 10.52 -8.53
CA ASN A 125 11.41 10.20 -9.88
C ASN A 125 10.48 9.20 -10.59
N GLU A 126 10.17 9.50 -11.85
CA GLU A 126 9.83 8.54 -12.92
C GLU A 126 8.37 8.21 -13.24
N THR A 127 7.36 8.70 -12.51
CA THR A 127 5.97 8.54 -12.99
C THR A 127 5.74 9.39 -14.23
N SER A 128 5.42 8.74 -15.35
CA SER A 128 5.20 9.43 -16.63
C SER A 128 3.90 10.23 -16.59
N VAL A 129 3.87 11.35 -17.30
CA VAL A 129 2.70 12.23 -17.34
C VAL A 129 1.50 11.44 -17.89
N TRP A 130 0.41 11.38 -17.11
CA TRP A 130 -0.80 10.56 -17.37
C TRP A 130 -0.61 9.04 -17.43
N ALA A 131 0.53 8.49 -17.01
CA ALA A 131 0.71 7.06 -16.83
C ALA A 131 0.46 6.67 -15.36
N TRP A 132 -0.46 5.74 -15.14
CA TRP A 132 -0.73 5.20 -13.81
C TRP A 132 0.21 4.04 -13.52
N ASP A 133 1.12 4.23 -12.57
CA ASP A 133 2.11 3.22 -12.20
C ASP A 133 1.99 2.86 -10.72
N TRP A 134 2.14 1.56 -10.43
CA TRP A 134 2.29 1.07 -9.06
C TRP A 134 3.72 1.32 -8.62
N THR A 135 3.88 2.12 -7.57
CA THR A 135 5.17 2.31 -6.89
C THR A 135 5.18 1.51 -5.59
N LEU A 136 6.14 0.60 -5.48
CA LEU A 136 6.39 -0.18 -4.27
C LEU A 136 7.36 0.58 -3.35
N HIS A 137 6.98 0.69 -2.08
CA HIS A 137 7.82 1.16 -0.99
C HIS A 137 7.99 0.02 0.01
N GLU A 138 9.17 -0.61 -0.02
CA GLU A 138 9.54 -1.64 0.95
C GLU A 138 9.71 -1.01 2.33
N LEU A 139 9.05 -1.61 3.32
CA LEU A 139 9.07 -1.18 4.71
C LEU A 139 9.98 -2.12 5.48
N ASN A 140 10.75 -1.58 6.43
CA ASN A 140 11.59 -2.40 7.29
C ASN A 140 10.77 -2.84 8.52
N PRO A 141 10.40 -4.13 8.65
CA PRO A 141 9.58 -4.59 9.77
C PRO A 141 10.25 -4.38 11.13
N ALA A 142 11.59 -4.40 11.17
CA ALA A 142 12.34 -4.19 12.40
C ALA A 142 12.18 -2.77 12.95
N GLN A 143 11.97 -1.77 12.08
CA GLN A 143 11.74 -0.37 12.50
C GLN A 143 10.39 -0.18 13.19
N HIS A 144 9.45 -1.11 13.02
CA HIS A 144 8.09 -1.02 13.54
C HIS A 144 7.72 -2.18 14.46
N LYS A 145 8.71 -2.95 14.95
CA LYS A 145 8.47 -4.08 15.83
C LYS A 145 7.73 -3.64 17.10
N GLY A 146 6.63 -4.33 17.43
CA GLY A 146 5.80 -4.01 18.60
C GLY A 146 4.92 -2.76 18.44
N THR A 147 4.91 -2.13 17.26
CA THR A 147 4.01 -1.04 16.94
C THR A 147 2.68 -1.60 16.46
N LEU A 148 1.58 -1.19 17.09
CA LEU A 148 0.23 -1.57 16.69
C LEU A 148 -0.50 -0.42 16.00
N ASN A 149 -0.23 0.83 16.40
CA ASN A 149 -0.89 2.00 15.85
C ASN A 149 0.02 2.70 14.86
N TYR A 150 -0.51 2.94 13.66
CA TYR A 150 0.20 3.53 12.56
C TYR A 150 -0.49 4.80 12.08
N THR A 151 0.32 5.79 11.75
CA THR A 151 -0.08 7.00 11.04
C THR A 151 0.77 7.09 9.78
N LEU A 152 0.14 6.83 8.64
CA LEU A 152 0.70 7.06 7.32
C LEU A 152 0.30 8.46 6.87
N VAL A 153 1.29 9.23 6.41
CA VAL A 153 1.11 10.55 5.83
C VAL A 153 1.75 10.56 4.44
N ILE A 154 0.96 10.89 3.43
CA ILE A 154 1.45 11.17 2.08
C ILE A 154 1.28 12.67 1.87
N VAL A 155 2.38 13.42 1.84
CA VAL A 155 2.36 14.89 1.76
C VAL A 155 3.14 15.36 0.56
N LYS A 156 2.60 16.34 -0.16
CA LYS A 156 3.30 17.00 -1.26
C LYS A 156 4.43 17.87 -0.72
N ASP A 157 5.63 17.76 -1.27
CA ASP A 157 6.73 18.73 -1.10
C ASP A 157 7.09 19.16 0.34
N ARG A 158 7.19 18.25 1.31
CA ARG A 158 7.54 18.61 2.69
C ARG A 158 8.92 19.29 2.81
N LYS A 159 9.90 18.83 2.04
CA LYS A 159 11.30 19.32 2.11
C LYS A 159 11.70 20.21 0.93
N VAL A 160 11.23 19.87 -0.27
CA VAL A 160 11.59 20.57 -1.51
C VAL A 160 10.31 20.83 -2.30
N ARG A 161 10.07 22.08 -2.68
CA ARG A 161 8.94 22.49 -3.52
C ARG A 161 9.12 22.01 -4.94
N SER A 162 8.06 21.47 -5.52
CA SER A 162 8.07 20.99 -6.89
C SER A 162 6.76 21.37 -7.59
N TYR A 163 6.88 21.75 -8.86
CA TYR A 163 5.72 22.13 -9.67
C TYR A 163 5.00 20.88 -10.14
N GLY A 164 3.68 20.81 -9.98
CA GLY A 164 2.86 19.73 -10.51
C GLY A 164 1.97 19.08 -9.47
N HIS A 165 0.94 18.39 -9.96
CA HIS A 165 -0.01 17.66 -9.14
C HIS A 165 0.45 16.21 -8.97
N TYR A 166 0.22 15.66 -7.77
CA TYR A 166 0.35 14.23 -7.53
C TYR A 166 -1.04 13.61 -7.39
N TRP A 167 -1.36 12.66 -8.24
CA TRP A 167 -2.66 12.00 -8.26
C TRP A 167 -2.53 10.60 -7.71
N LEU A 168 -3.32 10.30 -6.70
CA LEU A 168 -3.31 9.03 -5.99
C LEU A 168 -4.61 8.30 -6.26
N ARG A 169 -4.47 7.12 -6.87
CA ARG A 169 -5.58 6.24 -7.22
C ARG A 169 -5.72 5.07 -6.26
N ASN A 170 -4.64 4.49 -5.75
CA ASN A 170 -4.78 3.43 -4.74
C ASN A 170 -3.71 3.56 -3.65
N ILE A 171 -4.10 3.15 -2.45
CA ILE A 171 -3.20 2.95 -1.32
C ILE A 171 -3.38 1.50 -0.89
N ARG A 172 -2.35 0.68 -1.05
CA ARG A 172 -2.36 -0.71 -0.62
C ARG A 172 -1.23 -0.96 0.37
N LEU A 173 -1.55 -1.63 1.46
CA LEU A 173 -0.58 -2.05 2.47
C LEU A 173 -0.61 -3.55 2.61
N GLU A 174 0.56 -4.17 2.70
CA GLU A 174 0.71 -5.61 2.78
C GLU A 174 1.67 -6.01 3.90
N THR A 175 1.49 -7.23 4.36
CA THR A 175 2.45 -7.98 5.19
C THR A 175 2.95 -9.16 4.39
N THR A 176 4.22 -9.50 4.55
CA THR A 176 4.78 -10.74 4.00
C THR A 176 4.81 -11.77 5.12
N VAL A 177 4.10 -12.87 4.91
CA VAL A 177 4.10 -14.01 5.84
C VAL A 177 5.04 -15.06 5.30
N VAL A 178 5.92 -15.58 6.16
CA VAL A 178 6.81 -16.68 5.83
C VAL A 178 6.24 -17.95 6.46
N HIS A 179 6.04 -18.96 5.63
CA HIS A 179 5.54 -20.27 6.00
C HIS A 179 6.70 -21.26 6.05
N HIS A 180 6.70 -22.10 7.08
CA HIS A 180 7.61 -23.22 7.19
C HIS A 180 6.78 -24.51 7.11
N GLY A 181 6.93 -25.24 6.02
CA GLY A 181 6.34 -26.56 5.84
C GLY A 181 7.00 -27.55 6.79
N HIS A 182 6.20 -28.16 7.65
CA HIS A 182 6.57 -29.34 8.40
C HIS A 182 5.96 -30.56 7.69
N ASN A 183 6.80 -31.55 7.37
CA ASN A 183 6.34 -32.85 6.85
C ASN A 183 5.64 -33.66 7.95
#